data_AF-A0A7J2HT34-F1
#
_entry.id   AF-A0A7J2HT34-F1
#
_cell.length_a   1.000
_cell.length_b   1.000
_cell.length_c   1.000
_cell.angle_alpha   90.00
_cell.angle_beta   90.00
_cell.angle_gamma   90.00
#
_symmetry.space_group_name_H-M   'P 1'
#
loop_
_entity.id
_entity.type
_entity.pdbx_description
1 polymer ?
#
loop_
_entity_poly.entity_id
_entity_poly.type
_entity_poly.pdbx_seq_one_letter_code
_entity_poly.pdbx_strand_id
1 'polypeptide(L)'
;AKTILGVGGGTVIDAAKYAAYRLRSDFIAIPTAPSHDGMVSPIVSLFLEGRRKSILARSPRAAIIDLSILRSAPRDLIASGYGDILAKIVSIKDWQLGRDELGEPYCETAEKLILGSLNELIDCLVDKRSPLGCLEPLVRALVNSGAAMMLVESSRPASGSEHLISHYLDMALGRRLRHGIQCALGTLAMAAYHKLKNPNWWRGGRYDPEAIRSYVSMAGAPSALREAGIPIEVMRRAIARAWRIRPKRYTILHKFKPDEEDAAEILKHAKLV
;
A
#
# COMPACT_ATOMS: atom_id res chain seq x y z
N ALA A 1 -25.81 -14.05 12.65
CA ALA A 1 -25.07 -15.16 12.00
C ALA A 1 -23.93 -15.60 12.93
N LYS A 2 -23.57 -16.89 12.98
CA LYS A 2 -22.39 -17.33 13.75
C LYS A 2 -21.07 -17.05 13.01
N THR A 3 -21.11 -17.03 11.67
CA THR A 3 -19.95 -16.76 10.80
C THR A 3 -20.39 -16.00 9.55
N ILE A 4 -19.57 -15.08 9.06
CA ILE A 4 -19.77 -14.35 7.81
C ILE A 4 -18.65 -14.75 6.84
N LEU A 5 -19.04 -15.09 5.61
CA LEU A 5 -18.10 -15.37 4.52
C LEU A 5 -18.02 -14.17 3.59
N GLY A 6 -16.81 -13.67 3.34
CA GLY A 6 -16.56 -12.70 2.29
C GLY A 6 -16.00 -13.40 1.07
N VAL A 7 -16.74 -13.47 -0.03
CA VAL A 7 -16.30 -14.08 -1.28
C VAL A 7 -16.27 -13.03 -2.38
N GLY A 8 -15.08 -12.59 -2.79
CA GLY A 8 -14.95 -11.57 -3.82
C GLY A 8 -13.65 -10.78 -3.76
N GLY A 9 -13.60 -9.67 -4.49
CA GLY A 9 -12.49 -8.72 -4.42
C GLY A 9 -12.47 -7.91 -3.12
N GLY A 10 -11.47 -7.04 -2.97
CA GLY A 10 -11.21 -6.33 -1.71
C GLY A 10 -12.40 -5.55 -1.12
N THR A 11 -13.28 -4.98 -1.95
CA THR A 11 -14.49 -4.29 -1.46
C THR A 11 -15.48 -5.23 -0.77
N VAL A 12 -15.67 -6.44 -1.31
CA VAL A 12 -16.55 -7.45 -0.71
C VAL A 12 -15.95 -7.97 0.59
N ILE A 13 -14.63 -8.21 0.59
CA ILE A 13 -13.88 -8.63 1.79
C ILE A 13 -14.00 -7.57 2.89
N ASP A 14 -13.78 -6.29 2.58
CA ASP A 14 -13.90 -5.21 3.57
C ASP A 14 -15.33 -5.08 4.12
N ALA A 15 -16.35 -5.16 3.25
CA ALA A 15 -17.74 -5.10 3.68
C ALA A 15 -18.12 -6.26 4.61
N ALA A 16 -17.74 -7.50 4.25
CA ALA A 16 -17.99 -8.69 5.05
C ALA A 16 -17.22 -8.66 6.39
N LYS A 17 -15.95 -8.26 6.37
CA LYS A 17 -15.12 -8.08 7.58
C LYS A 17 -15.72 -7.05 8.52
N TYR A 18 -16.20 -5.92 7.98
CA TYR A 18 -16.87 -4.90 8.76
C TYR A 18 -18.19 -5.39 9.36
N ALA A 19 -19.02 -6.08 8.57
CA ALA A 19 -20.26 -6.67 9.06
C ALA A 19 -20.00 -7.65 10.20
N ALA A 20 -18.99 -8.52 10.06
CA ALA A 20 -18.62 -9.50 11.08
C ALA A 20 -18.15 -8.83 12.36
N TYR A 21 -17.32 -7.79 12.24
CA TYR A 21 -16.88 -6.97 13.35
C TYR A 21 -18.06 -6.33 14.10
N ARG A 22 -19.02 -5.73 13.37
CA ARG A 22 -20.20 -5.10 13.96
C ARG A 22 -21.14 -6.10 14.63
N LEU A 23 -21.28 -7.29 14.07
CA LEU A 23 -22.14 -8.35 14.59
C LEU A 23 -21.45 -9.25 15.63
N ARG A 24 -20.17 -9.01 15.92
CA ARG A 24 -19.31 -9.86 16.78
C ARG A 24 -19.30 -11.33 16.31
N SER A 25 -19.42 -11.55 15.00
CA SER A 25 -19.40 -12.87 14.37
C SER A 25 -17.99 -13.24 13.92
N ASP A 26 -17.74 -14.52 13.70
CA ASP A 26 -16.52 -14.96 13.02
C ASP A 26 -16.53 -14.52 11.55
N PHE A 27 -15.34 -14.31 10.98
CA PHE A 27 -15.16 -13.92 9.58
C PHE A 27 -14.24 -14.90 8.86
N ILE A 28 -14.64 -15.35 7.67
CA ILE A 28 -13.82 -16.15 6.76
C ILE A 28 -13.64 -15.36 5.46
N ALA A 29 -12.39 -15.17 5.04
CA ALA A 29 -12.05 -14.46 3.81
C ALA A 29 -11.81 -15.46 2.66
N ILE A 30 -12.48 -15.28 1.53
CA ILE A 30 -12.30 -16.04 0.29
C ILE A 30 -12.05 -15.03 -0.84
N PRO A 31 -10.85 -14.43 -0.90
CA PRO A 31 -10.54 -13.40 -1.88
C PRO A 31 -10.49 -13.97 -3.30
N THR A 32 -11.08 -13.23 -4.25
CA THR A 32 -11.08 -13.59 -5.69
C THR A 32 -10.21 -12.67 -6.54
N ALA A 33 -9.51 -11.71 -5.92
CA ALA A 33 -8.52 -10.87 -6.58
C ALA A 33 -7.40 -10.47 -5.61
N PRO A 34 -6.13 -10.49 -6.03
CA PRO A 34 -4.99 -10.12 -5.17
C PRO A 34 -4.72 -8.61 -5.24
N SER A 35 -5.72 -7.77 -4.91
CA SER A 35 -5.64 -6.33 -5.21
C SER A 35 -4.98 -5.44 -4.14
N HIS A 36 -4.91 -5.93 -2.90
CA HIS A 36 -4.29 -5.26 -1.74
C HIS A 36 -4.29 -6.19 -0.51
N ASP A 37 -3.46 -5.89 0.48
CA ASP A 37 -3.25 -6.67 1.71
C ASP A 37 -4.52 -6.85 2.59
N GLY A 38 -5.52 -5.99 2.39
CA GLY A 38 -6.86 -6.11 2.97
C GLY A 38 -7.57 -7.46 2.73
N MET A 39 -7.09 -8.27 1.79
CA MET A 39 -7.59 -9.64 1.55
C MET A 39 -7.51 -10.53 2.80
N VAL A 40 -6.52 -10.31 3.69
CA VAL A 40 -6.40 -11.04 4.95
C VAL A 40 -6.11 -10.17 6.18
N SER A 41 -5.81 -8.88 6.02
CA SER A 41 -5.45 -8.01 7.15
C SER A 41 -6.61 -7.75 8.13
N PRO A 42 -6.34 -7.29 9.37
CA PRO A 42 -7.39 -6.87 10.31
C PRO A 42 -7.97 -5.49 9.97
N ILE A 43 -7.48 -4.83 8.91
CA ILE A 43 -7.90 -3.49 8.55
C ILE A 43 -9.08 -3.57 7.57
N VAL A 44 -10.13 -2.82 7.87
CA VAL A 44 -11.21 -2.53 6.92
C VAL A 44 -10.96 -1.15 6.37
N SER A 45 -11.01 -0.98 5.05
CA SER A 45 -10.94 0.33 4.40
C SER A 45 -12.30 0.69 3.78
N LEU A 46 -13.13 1.45 4.48
CA LEU A 46 -14.45 1.86 3.98
C LEU A 46 -14.41 3.26 3.40
N PHE A 47 -15.20 3.48 2.35
CA PHE A 47 -15.49 4.83 1.87
C PHE A 47 -16.77 5.32 2.55
N LEU A 48 -16.65 6.27 3.46
CA LEU A 48 -17.76 6.83 4.25
C LEU A 48 -17.67 8.35 4.22
N GLU A 49 -18.78 9.04 3.99
CA GLU A 49 -18.84 10.52 4.01
C GLU A 49 -17.81 11.18 3.07
N GLY A 50 -17.61 10.62 1.88
CA GLY A 50 -16.66 11.17 0.90
C GLY A 50 -15.17 10.97 1.24
N ARG A 51 -14.84 10.19 2.28
CA ARG A 51 -13.46 9.91 2.68
C ARG A 51 -13.20 8.42 2.94
N ARG A 52 -11.95 8.01 2.75
CA ARG A 52 -11.50 6.67 3.17
C ARG A 52 -11.25 6.64 4.67
N LYS A 53 -11.93 5.74 5.37
CA LYS A 53 -11.74 5.48 6.80
C LYS A 53 -11.21 4.07 6.98
N SER A 54 -10.00 3.95 7.53
CA SER A 54 -9.48 2.65 7.97
C SER A 54 -9.90 2.39 9.41
N ILE A 55 -10.43 1.20 9.64
CA ILE A 55 -10.90 0.74 10.94
C ILE A 55 -10.14 -0.55 11.27
N LEU A 56 -9.55 -0.61 12.46
CA LEU A 56 -9.04 -1.88 12.99
C LEU A 56 -10.25 -2.73 13.40
N ALA A 57 -10.50 -3.78 12.62
CA ALA A 57 -11.55 -4.76 12.86
C ALA A 57 -10.94 -6.03 13.48
N ARG A 58 -11.60 -7.18 13.31
CA ARG A 58 -11.03 -8.48 13.66
C ARG A 58 -10.37 -9.10 12.42
N SER A 59 -9.24 -9.75 12.64
CA SER A 59 -8.61 -10.63 11.65
C SER A 59 -9.59 -11.74 11.22
N PRO A 60 -9.52 -12.20 9.96
CA PRO A 60 -10.25 -13.40 9.55
C PRO A 60 -9.80 -14.60 10.41
N ARG A 61 -10.76 -15.44 10.79
CA ARG A 61 -10.48 -16.71 11.49
C ARG A 61 -9.84 -17.74 10.56
N ALA A 62 -10.15 -17.64 9.27
CA ALA A 62 -9.51 -18.39 8.20
C ALA A 62 -9.55 -17.59 6.90
N ALA A 63 -8.55 -17.81 6.04
CA ALA A 63 -8.53 -17.33 4.67
C ALA A 63 -8.35 -18.50 3.72
N ILE A 64 -9.21 -18.60 2.70
CA ILE A 64 -9.14 -19.63 1.65
C ILE A 64 -8.68 -18.92 0.38
N ILE A 65 -7.42 -19.17 -0.01
CA ILE A 65 -6.80 -18.49 -1.14
C ILE A 65 -6.58 -19.51 -2.26
N ASP A 66 -7.37 -19.40 -3.31
CA ASP A 66 -7.25 -20.24 -4.51
C ASP A 66 -6.48 -19.48 -5.60
N LEU A 67 -5.24 -19.91 -5.87
CA LEU A 67 -4.38 -19.28 -6.87
C LEU A 67 -4.96 -19.38 -8.29
N SER A 68 -5.76 -20.41 -8.60
CA SER A 68 -6.40 -20.55 -9.91
C SER A 68 -7.48 -19.48 -10.11
N ILE A 69 -8.26 -19.18 -9.08
CA ILE A 69 -9.24 -18.09 -9.08
C ILE A 69 -8.51 -16.74 -9.15
N LEU A 70 -7.50 -16.51 -8.31
CA LEU A 70 -6.75 -15.25 -8.31
C LEU A 70 -6.06 -14.97 -9.67
N ARG A 71 -5.57 -16.01 -10.35
CA ARG A 71 -4.98 -15.91 -11.69
C ARG A 71 -5.97 -15.43 -12.76
N SER A 72 -7.26 -15.66 -12.56
CA SER A 72 -8.32 -15.21 -13.47
C SER A 72 -8.77 -13.75 -13.23
N ALA A 73 -8.26 -13.11 -12.18
CA ALA A 73 -8.63 -11.74 -11.85
C ALA A 73 -8.23 -10.74 -12.96
N PRO A 74 -9.01 -9.67 -13.17
CA PRO A 74 -8.64 -8.55 -14.03
C PRO A 74 -7.20 -8.07 -13.79
N ARG A 75 -6.45 -7.84 -14.88
CA ARG A 75 -5.01 -7.50 -14.81
C ARG A 75 -4.74 -6.24 -13.99
N ASP A 76 -5.65 -5.27 -14.02
CA ASP A 76 -5.56 -4.02 -13.24
C ASP A 76 -5.67 -4.27 -11.72
N LEU A 77 -6.42 -5.30 -11.29
CA LEU A 77 -6.47 -5.72 -9.89
C LEU A 77 -5.18 -6.42 -9.47
N ILE A 78 -4.59 -7.23 -10.34
CA ILE A 78 -3.29 -7.87 -10.06
C ILE A 78 -2.18 -6.80 -9.96
N ALA A 79 -2.13 -5.86 -10.91
CA ALA A 79 -1.21 -4.73 -10.87
C ALA A 79 -1.40 -3.85 -9.62
N SER A 80 -2.65 -3.67 -9.17
CA SER A 80 -2.94 -3.03 -7.88
C SER A 80 -2.28 -3.77 -6.72
N GLY A 81 -2.32 -5.11 -6.68
CA GLY A 81 -1.64 -5.88 -5.64
C GLY A 81 -0.15 -5.60 -5.57
N TYR A 82 0.53 -5.59 -6.71
CA TYR A 82 1.94 -5.26 -6.79
C TYR A 82 2.24 -3.85 -6.28
N GLY A 83 1.45 -2.86 -6.74
CA GLY A 83 1.60 -1.49 -6.29
C GLY A 83 1.41 -1.34 -4.78
N ASP A 84 0.46 -2.08 -4.22
CA ASP A 84 0.24 -2.13 -2.78
C ASP A 84 1.40 -2.77 -2.02
N ILE A 85 2.04 -3.84 -2.52
CA ILE A 85 3.20 -4.45 -1.86
C ILE A 85 4.46 -3.60 -1.97
N LEU A 86 4.75 -3.06 -3.15
CA LEU A 86 5.92 -2.20 -3.37
C LEU A 86 5.87 -0.95 -2.48
N ALA A 87 4.67 -0.49 -2.12
CA ALA A 87 4.47 0.61 -1.17
C ALA A 87 5.09 0.39 0.21
N LYS A 88 5.28 -0.86 0.62
CA LYS A 88 5.79 -1.23 1.94
C LYS A 88 7.25 -0.75 2.11
N ILE A 89 7.98 -0.53 1.01
CA ILE A 89 9.31 0.07 1.03
C ILE A 89 9.26 1.43 1.73
N VAL A 90 8.32 2.29 1.35
CA VAL A 90 8.14 3.60 1.97
C VAL A 90 7.44 3.49 3.32
N SER A 91 6.46 2.60 3.48
CA SER A 91 5.76 2.42 4.77
C SER A 91 6.74 2.06 5.89
N ILE A 92 7.66 1.13 5.65
CA ILE A 92 8.69 0.73 6.61
C ILE A 92 9.66 1.88 6.88
N LYS A 93 10.04 2.64 5.86
CA LYS A 93 10.94 3.81 6.04
C LYS A 93 10.29 4.88 6.90
N ASP A 94 9.04 5.22 6.66
CA ASP A 94 8.30 6.13 7.52
C ASP A 94 8.13 5.61 8.95
N TRP A 95 8.00 4.29 9.14
CA TRP A 95 7.94 3.68 10.47
C TRP A 95 9.29 3.72 11.20
N GLN A 96 10.39 3.44 10.49
CA GLN A 96 11.76 3.61 10.99
C GLN A 96 12.00 5.07 11.42
N LEU A 97 11.57 6.04 10.61
CA LEU A 97 11.66 7.46 10.95
C LEU A 97 10.88 7.80 12.24
N GLY A 98 9.66 7.28 12.37
CA GLY A 98 8.86 7.44 13.59
C GLY A 98 9.51 6.82 14.82
N ARG A 99 10.12 5.63 14.68
CA ARG A 99 10.91 5.00 15.74
C ARG A 99 12.10 5.87 16.13
N ASP A 100 12.90 6.29 15.16
CA ASP A 100 14.19 6.94 15.40
C ASP A 100 14.03 8.35 15.96
N GLU A 101 13.01 9.10 15.54
CA GLU A 101 12.83 10.50 15.99
C GLU A 101 11.85 10.66 17.15
N LEU A 102 10.82 9.81 17.22
CA LEU A 102 9.72 9.96 18.20
C LEU A 102 9.61 8.79 19.16
N GLY A 103 10.44 7.76 19.04
CA GLY A 103 10.33 6.55 19.85
C GLY A 103 9.03 5.78 19.59
N GLU A 104 8.47 5.86 18.37
CA GLU A 104 7.25 5.13 18.02
C GLU A 104 7.45 3.61 18.24
N PRO A 105 6.46 2.89 18.82
CA PRO A 105 6.53 1.43 18.96
C PRO A 105 6.88 0.74 17.64
N TYR A 106 7.88 -0.13 17.69
CA TYR A 106 8.47 -0.75 16.51
C TYR A 106 8.64 -2.25 16.72
N CYS A 107 8.30 -3.05 15.71
CA CYS A 107 8.45 -4.51 15.76
C CYS A 107 9.34 -4.97 14.60
N GLU A 108 10.60 -5.28 14.90
CA GLU A 108 11.55 -5.78 13.91
C GLU A 108 11.10 -7.09 13.26
N THR A 109 10.38 -7.95 13.98
CA THR A 109 9.84 -9.20 13.43
C THR A 109 8.82 -8.91 12.32
N ALA A 110 7.94 -7.92 12.53
CA ALA A 110 6.96 -7.51 11.53
C ALA A 110 7.63 -6.87 10.30
N GLU A 111 8.68 -6.06 10.52
CA GLU A 111 9.51 -5.54 9.42
C GLU A 111 10.16 -6.66 8.62
N LYS A 112 10.87 -7.60 9.29
CA LYS A 112 11.56 -8.72 8.63
C LYS A 112 10.60 -9.59 7.82
N LEU A 113 9.40 -9.82 8.35
CA LEU A 113 8.34 -10.57 7.66
C LEU A 113 7.91 -9.90 6.35
N ILE A 114 7.72 -8.58 6.37
CA ILE A 114 7.33 -7.81 5.17
C ILE A 114 8.48 -7.74 4.18
N LEU A 115 9.67 -7.35 4.63
CA LEU A 115 10.83 -7.17 3.74
C LEU A 115 11.28 -8.50 3.13
N GLY A 116 11.14 -9.62 3.85
CA GLY A 116 11.41 -10.96 3.32
C GLY A 116 10.57 -11.28 2.08
N SER A 117 9.24 -11.22 2.20
CA SER A 117 8.35 -11.51 1.07
C SER A 117 8.35 -10.44 -0.01
N LEU A 118 8.61 -9.18 0.34
CA LEU A 118 8.85 -8.12 -0.64
C LEU A 118 10.09 -8.43 -1.49
N ASN A 119 11.18 -8.88 -0.87
CA ASN A 119 12.40 -9.25 -1.59
C ASN A 119 12.16 -10.45 -2.52
N GLU A 120 11.49 -11.50 -2.04
CA GLU A 120 11.10 -12.64 -2.88
C GLU A 120 10.26 -12.20 -4.10
N LEU A 121 9.35 -11.24 -3.92
CA LEU A 121 8.55 -10.67 -5.00
C LEU A 121 9.42 -9.90 -6.01
N ILE A 122 10.34 -9.08 -5.52
CA ILE A 122 11.27 -8.30 -6.35
C ILE A 122 12.17 -9.23 -7.15
N ASP A 123 12.77 -10.23 -6.50
CA ASP A 123 13.66 -11.19 -7.15
C ASP A 123 12.90 -11.92 -8.29
N CYS A 124 11.64 -12.31 -8.05
CA CYS A 124 10.79 -12.89 -9.08
C CYS A 124 10.57 -11.97 -10.30
N LEU A 125 10.35 -10.67 -10.07
CA LEU A 125 10.17 -9.68 -11.15
C LEU A 125 11.47 -9.42 -11.92
N VAL A 126 12.60 -9.35 -11.22
CA VAL A 126 13.93 -9.10 -11.82
C VAL A 126 14.40 -10.28 -12.66
N ASP A 127 14.02 -11.51 -12.30
CA ASP A 127 14.23 -12.73 -13.09
C ASP A 127 13.41 -12.79 -14.40
N LYS A 128 12.84 -11.66 -14.82
CA LYS A 128 12.08 -11.47 -16.06
C LYS A 128 10.86 -12.38 -16.20
N ARG A 129 10.30 -12.84 -15.08
CA ARG A 129 9.01 -13.53 -15.09
C ARG A 129 7.90 -12.51 -15.32
N SER A 130 6.85 -12.92 -16.03
CA SER A 130 5.66 -12.06 -16.15
C SER A 130 5.04 -11.81 -14.77
N PRO A 131 4.31 -10.69 -14.56
CA PRO A 131 3.55 -10.47 -13.32
C PRO A 131 2.66 -11.67 -12.94
N LEU A 132 2.05 -12.33 -13.93
CA LEU A 132 1.23 -13.52 -13.67
C LEU A 132 2.06 -14.75 -13.25
N GLY A 133 3.32 -14.83 -13.68
CA GLY A 133 4.30 -15.82 -13.25
C GLY A 133 4.81 -15.59 -11.83
N CYS A 134 4.65 -14.38 -11.29
CA CYS A 134 5.01 -14.00 -9.92
C CYS A 134 3.78 -13.89 -9.00
N LEU A 135 2.65 -14.48 -9.39
CA LEU A 135 1.41 -14.42 -8.61
C LEU A 135 1.54 -15.02 -7.21
N GLU A 136 2.22 -16.16 -7.07
CA GLU A 136 2.39 -16.80 -5.76
C GLU A 136 3.24 -15.94 -4.81
N PRO A 137 4.43 -15.42 -5.21
CA PRO A 137 5.15 -14.43 -4.42
C PRO A 137 4.31 -13.20 -4.06
N LEU A 138 3.49 -12.69 -4.99
CA LEU A 138 2.59 -11.56 -4.71
C LEU A 138 1.61 -11.90 -3.59
N VAL A 139 0.92 -13.03 -3.71
CA VAL A 139 -0.07 -13.49 -2.73
C VAL A 139 0.59 -13.72 -1.37
N ARG A 140 1.77 -14.33 -1.34
CA ARG A 140 2.55 -14.53 -0.12
C ARG A 140 2.90 -13.21 0.57
N ALA A 141 3.31 -12.21 -0.20
CA ALA A 141 3.60 -10.87 0.31
C ALA A 141 2.34 -10.16 0.85
N LEU A 142 1.19 -10.29 0.17
CA LEU A 142 -0.09 -9.74 0.65
C LEU A 142 -0.53 -10.40 1.95
N VAL A 143 -0.37 -11.72 2.07
CA VAL A 143 -0.67 -12.46 3.29
C VAL A 143 0.24 -12.04 4.44
N ASN A 144 1.55 -11.98 4.19
CA ASN A 144 2.53 -11.62 5.20
C ASN A 144 2.43 -10.15 5.63
N SER A 145 2.04 -9.25 4.74
CA SER A 145 1.69 -7.86 5.09
C SER A 145 0.47 -7.82 6.02
N GLY A 146 -0.56 -8.63 5.73
CA GLY A 146 -1.70 -8.84 6.62
C GLY A 146 -1.30 -9.35 7.99
N ALA A 147 -0.49 -10.41 8.05
CA ALA A 147 0.00 -11.01 9.29
C ALA A 147 0.86 -10.02 10.11
N ALA A 148 1.73 -9.25 9.47
CA ALA A 148 2.50 -8.20 10.13
C ALA A 148 1.60 -7.16 10.80
N MET A 149 0.51 -6.74 10.14
CA MET A 149 -0.48 -5.83 10.75
C MET A 149 -1.22 -6.46 11.93
N MET A 150 -1.42 -7.78 11.95
CA MET A 150 -2.00 -8.49 13.11
C MET A 150 -1.03 -8.51 14.29
N LEU A 151 0.26 -8.79 14.04
CA LEU A 151 1.28 -8.84 15.08
C LEU A 151 1.44 -7.51 15.83
N VAL A 152 1.28 -6.39 15.13
CA VAL A 152 1.47 -5.05 15.70
C VAL A 152 0.16 -4.32 16.01
N GLU A 153 -0.98 -4.97 15.75
CA GLU A 153 -2.33 -4.40 15.88
C GLU A 153 -2.49 -3.01 15.23
N SER A 154 -1.80 -2.81 14.12
CA SER A 154 -1.75 -1.52 13.43
C SER A 154 -1.41 -1.70 11.96
N SER A 155 -1.96 -0.83 11.12
CA SER A 155 -1.56 -0.72 9.71
C SER A 155 -0.14 -0.17 9.49
N ARG A 156 0.55 0.27 10.56
CA ARG A 156 1.83 0.98 10.47
C ARG A 156 2.91 0.31 9.59
N PRO A 157 3.16 -1.00 9.68
CA PRO A 157 4.18 -1.66 8.86
C PRO A 157 3.80 -1.72 7.36
N ALA A 158 2.55 -1.45 7.01
CA ALA A 158 2.04 -1.58 5.64
C ALA A 158 1.48 -0.26 5.05
N SER A 159 1.47 0.83 5.83
CA SER A 159 0.83 2.09 5.47
C SER A 159 1.55 3.31 6.07
N GLY A 160 2.30 4.02 5.22
CA GLY A 160 3.01 5.26 5.49
C GLY A 160 2.47 6.45 4.67
N SER A 161 3.35 7.36 4.27
CA SER A 161 3.05 8.58 3.51
C SER A 161 2.42 8.30 2.14
N GLU A 162 2.82 7.22 1.48
CA GLU A 162 2.27 6.78 0.21
C GLU A 162 0.78 6.42 0.31
N HIS A 163 0.36 5.83 1.43
CA HIS A 163 -1.05 5.56 1.70
C HIS A 163 -1.83 6.83 2.07
N LEU A 164 -1.18 7.80 2.72
CA LEU A 164 -1.81 9.10 2.99
C LEU A 164 -2.10 9.84 1.67
N ILE A 165 -1.19 9.76 0.70
CA ILE A 165 -1.41 10.28 -0.66
C ILE A 165 -2.57 9.53 -1.32
N SER A 166 -2.61 8.20 -1.28
CA SER A 166 -3.75 7.42 -1.80
C SER A 166 -5.08 7.87 -1.16
N HIS A 167 -5.15 8.01 0.15
CA HIS A 167 -6.38 8.44 0.82
C HIS A 167 -6.81 9.86 0.42
N TYR A 168 -5.87 10.75 0.16
CA TYR A 168 -6.17 12.07 -0.38
C TYR A 168 -6.73 11.98 -1.81
N LEU A 169 -6.11 11.16 -2.67
CA LEU A 169 -6.54 10.95 -4.05
C LEU A 169 -7.95 10.36 -4.14
N ASP A 170 -8.29 9.42 -3.26
CA ASP A 170 -9.64 8.85 -3.13
C ASP A 170 -10.71 9.93 -2.90
N MET A 171 -10.37 11.03 -2.23
CA MET A 171 -11.26 12.16 -1.99
C MET A 171 -11.26 13.18 -3.15
N ALA A 172 -10.11 13.39 -3.77
CA ALA A 172 -9.89 14.51 -4.68
C ALA A 172 -10.18 14.19 -6.16
N LEU A 173 -10.12 12.92 -6.59
CA LEU A 173 -10.23 12.57 -8.01
C LEU A 173 -11.66 12.55 -8.56
N GLY A 174 -12.69 12.55 -7.71
CA GLY A 174 -14.10 12.45 -8.14
C GLY A 174 -14.46 11.14 -8.86
N ARG A 175 -13.51 10.21 -9.01
CA ARG A 175 -13.67 8.88 -9.59
C ARG A 175 -12.85 7.86 -8.80
N ARG A 176 -13.20 6.59 -8.91
CA ARG A 176 -12.41 5.52 -8.30
C ARG A 176 -11.20 5.18 -9.15
N LEU A 177 -10.04 5.15 -8.50
CA LEU A 177 -8.81 4.56 -9.03
C LEU A 177 -8.41 3.39 -8.11
N ARG A 178 -7.79 2.35 -8.65
CA ARG A 178 -7.39 1.19 -7.85
C ARG A 178 -6.41 1.62 -6.75
N HIS A 179 -6.66 1.18 -5.52
CA HIS A 179 -5.91 1.60 -4.34
C HIS A 179 -4.40 1.39 -4.49
N GLY A 180 -3.98 0.18 -4.90
CA GLY A 180 -2.56 -0.12 -5.04
C GLY A 180 -1.87 0.65 -6.17
N ILE A 181 -2.61 1.10 -7.20
CA ILE A 181 -2.06 1.99 -8.22
C ILE A 181 -1.80 3.39 -7.65
N GLN A 182 -2.72 3.90 -6.81
CA GLN A 182 -2.49 5.15 -6.08
C GLN A 182 -1.29 5.02 -5.13
N CYS A 183 -1.20 3.90 -4.40
CA CYS A 183 -0.08 3.60 -3.52
C CYS A 183 1.23 3.57 -4.29
N ALA A 184 1.32 2.87 -5.43
CA ALA A 184 2.53 2.81 -6.25
C ALA A 184 3.04 4.20 -6.66
N LEU A 185 2.15 5.07 -7.16
CA LEU A 185 2.53 6.44 -7.55
C LEU A 185 2.92 7.29 -6.33
N GLY A 186 2.24 7.12 -5.20
CA GLY A 186 2.63 7.69 -3.92
C GLY A 186 4.01 7.21 -3.46
N THR A 187 4.33 5.93 -3.65
CA THR A 187 5.62 5.34 -3.32
C THR A 187 6.74 5.95 -4.14
N LEU A 188 6.55 6.14 -5.44
CA LEU A 188 7.55 6.78 -6.29
C LEU A 188 7.84 8.23 -5.86
N ALA A 189 6.78 9.00 -5.55
CA ALA A 189 6.92 10.36 -5.05
C ALA A 189 7.65 10.41 -3.70
N MET A 190 7.21 9.58 -2.75
CA MET A 190 7.77 9.58 -1.39
C MET A 190 9.16 8.98 -1.34
N ALA A 191 9.48 7.98 -2.17
CA ALA A 191 10.84 7.46 -2.28
C ALA A 191 11.82 8.53 -2.79
N ALA A 192 11.43 9.30 -3.81
CA ALA A 192 12.20 10.45 -4.28
C ALA A 192 12.34 11.51 -3.19
N TYR A 193 11.27 11.80 -2.45
CA TYR A 193 11.33 12.77 -1.35
C TYR A 193 12.26 12.34 -0.21
N HIS A 194 12.23 11.05 0.15
CA HIS A 194 13.16 10.45 1.09
C HIS A 194 14.61 10.57 0.62
N LYS A 195 14.88 10.38 -0.68
CA LYS A 195 16.21 10.56 -1.28
C LYS A 195 16.69 12.01 -1.16
N LEU A 196 15.80 12.99 -1.39
CA LEU A 196 16.11 14.42 -1.30
C LEU A 196 16.39 14.87 0.14
N LYS A 197 15.56 14.45 1.11
CA LYS A 197 15.62 14.97 2.48
C LYS A 197 16.49 14.15 3.44
N ASN A 198 16.83 12.91 3.08
CA ASN A 198 17.66 12.04 3.91
C ASN A 198 18.74 11.38 3.04
N PRO A 199 19.80 12.14 2.67
CA PRO A 199 20.90 11.60 1.88
C PRO A 199 21.52 10.40 2.61
N ASN A 200 21.79 9.31 1.88
CA ASN A 200 22.27 8.01 2.37
C ASN A 200 21.22 7.04 2.97
N TRP A 201 19.93 7.37 2.91
CA TRP A 201 18.91 6.46 3.44
C TRP A 201 18.70 5.22 2.56
N TRP A 202 18.75 5.40 1.24
CA TRP A 202 18.72 4.31 0.27
C TRP A 202 20.11 3.70 0.14
N ARG A 203 20.34 2.55 0.79
CA ARG A 203 21.60 1.81 0.72
C ARG A 203 21.46 0.59 -0.18
N GLY A 204 22.49 0.32 -0.98
CA GLY A 204 22.57 -0.90 -1.82
C GLY A 204 21.70 -0.91 -3.07
N GLY A 205 21.12 0.23 -3.48
CA GLY A 205 20.38 0.41 -4.74
C GLY A 205 19.03 -0.30 -4.84
N ARG A 206 18.84 -1.44 -4.18
CA ARG A 206 17.63 -2.28 -4.29
C ARG A 206 16.32 -1.53 -4.03
N TYR A 207 16.33 -0.58 -3.10
CA TYR A 207 15.16 0.22 -2.71
C TYR A 207 15.27 1.69 -3.13
N ASP A 208 16.21 2.05 -3.99
CA ASP A 208 16.27 3.42 -4.49
C ASP A 208 15.07 3.73 -5.41
N PRO A 209 14.73 5.02 -5.62
CA PRO A 209 13.57 5.40 -6.43
C PRO A 209 13.60 4.86 -7.86
N GLU A 210 14.79 4.74 -8.45
CA GLU A 210 14.99 4.22 -9.80
C GLU A 210 14.69 2.70 -9.90
N ALA A 211 15.11 1.92 -8.91
CA ALA A 211 14.81 0.51 -8.78
C ALA A 211 13.31 0.28 -8.51
N ILE A 212 12.72 1.04 -7.57
CA ILE A 212 11.27 0.95 -7.29
C ILE A 212 10.45 1.22 -8.56
N ARG A 213 10.81 2.27 -9.32
CA ARG A 213 10.17 2.57 -10.62
C ARG A 213 10.25 1.40 -11.59
N SER A 214 11.40 0.73 -11.64
CA SER A 214 11.60 -0.44 -12.50
C SER A 214 10.68 -1.58 -12.08
N TYR A 215 10.56 -1.87 -10.78
CA TYR A 215 9.67 -2.92 -10.27
C TYR A 215 8.19 -2.60 -10.53
N VAL A 216 7.77 -1.35 -10.31
CA VAL A 216 6.39 -0.89 -10.61
C VAL A 216 6.05 -1.12 -12.08
N SER A 217 6.99 -0.79 -12.98
CA SER A 217 6.82 -0.97 -14.42
C SER A 217 6.78 -2.46 -14.80
N MET A 218 7.69 -3.29 -14.25
CA MET A 218 7.71 -4.74 -14.46
C MET A 218 6.41 -5.41 -13.99
N ALA A 219 5.83 -4.91 -12.90
CA ALA A 219 4.55 -5.37 -12.36
C ALA A 219 3.31 -5.00 -13.20
N GLY A 220 3.48 -4.17 -14.23
CA GLY A 220 2.38 -3.68 -15.08
C GLY A 220 1.52 -2.61 -14.40
N ALA A 221 2.02 -1.97 -13.34
CA ALA A 221 1.38 -0.83 -12.70
C ALA A 221 1.84 0.49 -13.36
N PRO A 222 0.97 1.52 -13.47
CA PRO A 222 1.36 2.84 -13.94
C PRO A 222 2.55 3.42 -13.18
N SER A 223 3.52 3.95 -13.92
CA SER A 223 4.72 4.59 -13.37
C SER A 223 4.75 6.10 -13.63
N ALA A 224 3.75 6.64 -14.33
CA ALA A 224 3.56 8.07 -14.55
C ALA A 224 2.11 8.49 -14.24
N LEU A 225 1.91 9.75 -13.85
CA LEU A 225 0.58 10.25 -13.49
C LEU A 225 -0.41 10.19 -14.67
N ARG A 226 0.07 10.46 -15.89
CA ARG A 226 -0.74 10.41 -17.12
C ARG A 226 -1.33 9.03 -17.37
N GLU A 227 -0.59 7.96 -17.08
CA GLU A 227 -1.00 6.57 -17.30
C GLU A 227 -2.16 6.16 -16.39
N ALA A 228 -2.22 6.75 -15.19
CA ALA A 228 -3.31 6.55 -14.24
C ALA A 228 -4.42 7.61 -14.35
N GLY A 229 -4.29 8.59 -15.24
CA GLY A 229 -5.20 9.72 -15.40
C GLY A 229 -5.29 10.62 -14.15
N ILE A 230 -4.20 10.79 -13.42
CA ILE A 230 -4.13 11.66 -12.24
C ILE A 230 -3.63 13.05 -12.70
N PRO A 231 -4.41 14.12 -12.51
CA PRO A 231 -3.94 15.47 -12.82
C PRO A 231 -2.75 15.86 -11.92
N ILE A 232 -1.73 16.48 -12.50
CA ILE A 232 -0.50 16.90 -11.78
C ILE A 232 -0.85 17.75 -10.56
N GLU A 233 -1.73 18.73 -10.73
CA GLU A 233 -2.17 19.64 -9.66
C GLU A 233 -2.88 18.91 -8.51
N VAL A 234 -3.58 17.81 -8.80
CA VAL A 234 -4.20 16.98 -7.73
C VAL A 234 -3.11 16.25 -6.94
N MET A 235 -2.09 15.71 -7.62
CA MET A 235 -0.97 15.04 -6.96
C MET A 235 -0.11 16.01 -6.14
N ARG A 236 0.13 17.23 -6.63
CA ARG A 236 0.83 18.29 -5.88
C ARG A 236 0.11 18.63 -4.59
N ARG A 237 -1.20 18.86 -4.66
CA ARG A 237 -2.05 19.06 -3.47
C ARG A 237 -2.04 17.85 -2.53
N ALA A 238 -2.03 16.63 -3.08
CA ALA A 238 -1.95 15.42 -2.28
C ALA A 238 -0.64 15.37 -1.48
N ILE A 239 0.51 15.59 -2.12
CA ILE A 239 1.81 15.65 -1.44
C ILE A 239 1.81 16.72 -0.33
N ALA A 240 1.30 17.92 -0.63
CA ALA A 240 1.33 19.02 0.33
C ALA A 240 0.38 18.85 1.54
N ARG A 241 -0.72 18.09 1.37
CA ARG A 241 -1.84 18.07 2.34
C ARG A 241 -2.12 16.69 2.93
N ALA A 242 -1.58 15.60 2.39
CA ALA A 242 -1.88 14.23 2.81
C ALA A 242 -1.54 13.94 4.28
N TRP A 243 -0.55 14.62 4.86
CA TRP A 243 -0.24 14.47 6.29
C TRP A 243 -1.45 14.79 7.20
N ARG A 244 -2.37 15.64 6.75
CA ARG A 244 -3.59 16.00 7.49
C ARG A 244 -4.63 14.87 7.55
N ILE A 245 -4.52 13.85 6.69
CA ILE A 245 -5.45 12.70 6.68
C ILE A 245 -5.32 11.87 7.97
N ARG A 246 -4.09 11.72 8.49
CA ARG A 246 -3.83 11.06 9.78
C ARG A 246 -2.77 11.84 10.57
N PRO A 247 -3.16 12.92 11.26
CA PRO A 247 -2.20 13.82 11.93
C PRO A 247 -1.30 13.15 12.97
N LYS A 248 -1.73 11.98 13.51
CA LYS A 248 -0.97 11.20 14.50
C LYS A 248 -0.04 10.15 13.88
N ARG A 249 0.04 10.03 12.55
CA ARG A 249 0.90 9.05 11.87
C ARG A 249 2.13 9.76 11.33
N TYR A 250 3.19 9.84 12.13
CA TYR A 250 4.39 10.55 11.72
C TYR A 250 5.02 9.94 10.45
N THR A 251 5.36 10.75 9.46
CA THR A 251 5.98 10.33 8.21
C THR A 251 6.89 11.45 7.72
N ILE A 252 7.59 11.24 6.61
CA ILE A 252 8.34 12.31 5.95
C ILE A 252 7.48 13.56 5.65
N LEU A 253 6.20 13.38 5.34
CA LEU A 253 5.26 14.48 5.09
C LEU A 253 4.92 15.25 6.38
N HIS A 254 5.00 14.61 7.55
CA HIS A 254 4.79 15.28 8.84
C HIS A 254 6.03 16.04 9.31
N LYS A 255 7.21 15.45 9.06
CA LYS A 255 8.50 16.03 9.40
C LYS A 255 8.74 17.34 8.65
N PHE A 256 8.58 17.32 7.33
CA PHE A 256 8.99 18.43 6.48
C PHE A 256 7.82 19.26 5.91
N LYS A 257 6.60 18.72 5.88
CA LYS A 257 5.38 19.41 5.41
C LYS A 257 5.60 20.21 4.11
N PRO A 258 5.94 19.53 2.99
CA PRO A 258 6.21 20.20 1.74
C PRO A 258 4.99 21.03 1.28
N ASP A 259 5.24 22.15 0.61
CA ASP A 259 4.20 22.90 -0.08
C ASP A 259 3.97 22.38 -1.52
N GLU A 260 3.16 23.09 -2.31
CA GLU A 260 2.88 22.69 -3.69
C GLU A 260 4.07 22.96 -4.65
N GLU A 261 5.01 23.85 -4.30
CA GLU A 261 6.25 24.10 -5.06
C GLU A 261 7.26 22.98 -4.80
N ASP A 262 7.49 22.63 -3.53
CA ASP A 262 8.24 21.44 -3.13
C ASP A 262 7.69 20.19 -3.84
N ALA A 263 6.37 20.06 -3.89
CA ALA A 263 5.71 18.93 -4.56
C ALA A 263 6.03 18.87 -6.06
N ALA A 264 6.19 20.01 -6.74
CA ALA A 264 6.57 20.02 -8.15
C ALA A 264 8.00 19.50 -8.35
N GLU A 265 8.93 19.87 -7.47
CA GLU A 265 10.30 19.34 -7.47
C GLU A 265 10.31 17.83 -7.20
N ILE A 266 9.57 17.38 -6.18
CA ILE A 266 9.44 15.95 -5.85
C ILE A 266 8.96 15.14 -7.06
N LEU A 267 7.93 15.62 -7.78
CA LEU A 267 7.39 14.94 -8.95
C LEU A 267 8.40 14.85 -10.10
N LYS A 268 9.22 15.90 -10.32
CA LYS A 268 10.30 15.89 -11.31
C LYS A 268 11.37 14.87 -10.95
N HIS A 269 11.86 14.88 -9.70
CA HIS A 269 12.84 13.90 -9.22
C HIS A 269 12.31 12.47 -9.27
N ALA A 270 11.02 12.28 -8.98
CA ALA A 270 10.36 10.99 -9.10
C ALA A 270 10.14 10.56 -10.55
N LYS A 271 10.30 11.44 -11.56
CA LYS A 271 9.96 11.23 -12.98
C LYS A 271 8.48 10.87 -13.21
N LEU A 272 7.60 11.46 -12.41
CA LEU A 272 6.14 11.20 -12.43
C LEU A 272 5.38 12.08 -13.43
N VAL A 273 5.99 13.18 -13.84
CA VAL A 273 5.48 14.19 -14.79
C VAL A 273 6.32 14.23 -16.05
#